data_AF-A0A9X6MSM5-F1
#
_entry.id   AF-A0A9X6MSM5-F1
#
_cell.length_a   1.000
_cell.length_b   1.000
_cell.length_c   1.000
_cell.angle_alpha   90.00
_cell.angle_beta   90.00
_cell.angle_gamma   90.00
#
_symmetry.space_group_name_H-M   'P 1'
#
loop_
_entity.id
_entity.type
_entity.pdbx_description
1 polymer ?
#
loop_
_entity_poly.entity_id
_entity_poly.type
_entity_poly.pdbx_seq_one_letter_code
_entity_poly.pdbx_strand_id
1 'polypeptide(L)'
;MGELKQVKHSSKNMISQNARRKAADQFKLSPNRCENTFLVGKNDFKDICNKRMLIDKGTGKEFCPQCQTVEKEDQQLAKETQELQEKAKIIKLFKDFEDGSLINQKLKKATFQNYVPPSKQLTEAKEACEQYVRTFNKKVGKNIMLVGDYGTGKSHLAVAMTKELMRRGVSACFITEEKLFTKLKATYNRKSEMTEDELLTMLSKMDCLVIDDLGAEKEPDDEEELKKHKWAQKKLFEIIDSRIGRHTIYTTNHAVTALYGIYNERIFSRIFDDETEVIEMNGNNYRLRRFEKEQEIEF
;
A
#
# COMPACT_ATOMS: atom_id res chain seq x y z
N MET A 1 16.58 50.46 -23.54
CA MET A 1 16.56 49.84 -24.88
C MET A 1 17.45 48.61 -24.82
N GLY A 2 16.87 47.41 -24.70
CA GLY A 2 17.60 46.15 -24.75
C GLY A 2 16.84 45.21 -25.67
N GLU A 3 17.44 44.89 -26.82
CA GLU A 3 16.82 44.10 -27.88
C GLU A 3 16.64 42.63 -27.48
N LEU A 4 15.40 42.15 -27.57
CA LEU A 4 15.04 40.74 -27.47
C LEU A 4 15.56 39.98 -28.70
N LYS A 5 16.55 39.10 -28.50
CA LYS A 5 16.99 38.16 -29.55
C LYS A 5 15.90 37.12 -29.81
N GLN A 6 15.29 37.17 -31.00
CA GLN A 6 14.47 36.08 -31.52
C GLN A 6 15.33 34.83 -31.76
N VAL A 7 15.09 33.78 -30.97
CA VAL A 7 15.59 32.44 -31.25
C VAL A 7 14.69 31.81 -32.32
N LYS A 8 15.13 31.84 -33.58
CA LYS A 8 14.46 31.11 -34.69
C LYS A 8 14.82 29.63 -34.60
N HIS A 9 13.93 28.80 -34.07
CA HIS A 9 13.99 27.35 -34.28
C HIS A 9 13.43 27.01 -35.67
N SER A 10 14.33 26.62 -36.59
CA SER A 10 13.97 26.05 -37.89
C SER A 10 13.73 24.55 -37.73
N SER A 11 12.52 24.15 -37.35
CA SER A 11 12.11 22.74 -37.35
C SER A 11 11.74 22.30 -38.77
N LYS A 12 12.72 21.86 -39.57
CA LYS A 12 12.46 21.15 -40.83
C LYS A 12 12.10 19.69 -40.53
N ASN A 13 10.84 19.43 -40.19
CA ASN A 13 10.30 18.06 -40.20
C ASN A 13 10.14 17.59 -41.67
N MET A 14 11.15 16.89 -42.20
CA MET A 14 11.06 16.19 -43.49
C MET A 14 10.29 14.88 -43.32
N ILE A 15 8.97 14.92 -43.46
CA ILE A 15 8.16 13.72 -43.70
C ILE A 15 8.46 13.23 -45.13
N SER A 16 8.83 11.96 -45.30
CA SER A 16 9.17 11.39 -46.61
C SER A 16 7.99 11.53 -47.60
N GLN A 17 8.28 11.74 -48.88
CA GLN A 17 7.25 11.86 -49.93
C GLN A 17 6.31 10.63 -49.96
N ASN A 18 6.84 9.44 -49.64
CA ASN A 18 6.07 8.21 -49.54
C ASN A 18 5.08 8.22 -48.36
N ALA A 19 5.45 8.77 -47.21
CA ALA A 19 4.55 8.91 -46.07
C ALA A 19 3.43 9.92 -46.35
N ARG A 20 3.71 10.99 -47.10
CA ARG A 20 2.69 11.97 -47.53
C ARG A 20 1.67 11.36 -48.49
N ARG A 21 2.11 10.55 -49.47
CA ARG A 21 1.21 9.84 -50.40
C ARG A 21 0.31 8.84 -49.66
N LYS A 22 0.88 7.99 -48.79
CA LYS A 22 0.11 7.03 -47.98
C LYS A 22 -0.96 7.72 -47.11
N ALA A 23 -0.63 8.85 -46.48
CA ALA A 23 -1.58 9.58 -45.65
C ALA A 23 -2.73 10.21 -46.47
N ALA A 24 -2.44 10.72 -47.68
CA ALA A 24 -3.45 11.25 -48.59
C ALA A 24 -4.38 10.17 -49.15
N ASP A 25 -3.86 8.95 -49.32
CA ASP A 25 -4.66 7.79 -49.73
C ASP A 25 -5.57 7.29 -48.61
N GLN A 26 -5.15 7.40 -47.34
CA GLN A 26 -5.89 6.89 -46.18
C GLN A 26 -6.92 7.85 -45.58
N PHE A 27 -6.66 9.17 -45.60
CA PHE A 27 -7.51 10.17 -44.94
C PHE A 27 -8.06 11.19 -45.94
N LYS A 28 -9.27 11.71 -45.70
CA LYS A 28 -9.82 12.88 -46.41
C LYS A 28 -10.12 14.01 -45.42
N LEU A 29 -10.17 15.25 -45.90
CA LEU A 29 -10.56 16.39 -45.07
C LEU A 29 -12.03 16.32 -44.69
N SER A 30 -12.32 16.55 -43.42
CA SER A 30 -13.66 16.77 -42.92
C SER A 30 -14.15 18.19 -43.28
N PRO A 31 -15.48 18.39 -43.48
CA PRO A 31 -16.08 19.72 -43.51
C PRO A 31 -16.19 20.36 -42.11
N ASN A 32 -16.14 19.56 -41.05
CA ASN A 32 -16.28 19.97 -39.66
C ASN A 32 -14.93 20.41 -39.06
N ARG A 33 -15.02 21.15 -37.96
CA ARG A 33 -13.88 21.55 -37.13
C ARG A 33 -14.04 20.99 -35.74
N CYS A 34 -12.91 20.77 -35.07
CA CYS A 34 -12.90 20.18 -33.74
C CYS A 34 -13.44 21.16 -32.69
N GLU A 35 -14.39 20.68 -31.89
CA GLU A 35 -15.02 21.46 -30.81
C GLU A 35 -14.54 21.04 -29.41
N ASN A 36 -13.47 20.23 -29.34
CA ASN A 36 -12.91 19.83 -28.05
C ASN A 36 -12.53 21.07 -27.24
N THR A 37 -13.05 21.09 -26.01
CA THR A 37 -12.81 22.15 -25.04
C THR A 37 -11.78 21.67 -24.04
N PHE A 38 -10.71 22.43 -23.87
CA PHE A 38 -9.66 22.21 -22.88
C PHE A 38 -9.83 23.20 -21.73
N LEU A 39 -9.51 22.77 -20.51
CA LEU A 39 -9.42 23.64 -19.34
C LEU A 39 -7.95 24.01 -19.15
N VAL A 40 -7.64 25.30 -19.13
CA VAL A 40 -6.25 25.79 -19.10
C VAL A 40 -6.02 26.72 -17.91
N GLY A 41 -4.98 26.43 -17.13
CA GLY A 41 -4.53 27.26 -16.00
C GLY A 41 -5.33 27.07 -14.71
N LYS A 42 -4.90 27.77 -13.64
CA LYS A 42 -5.49 27.67 -12.29
C LYS A 42 -6.93 28.20 -12.17
N ASN A 43 -7.42 28.92 -13.19
CA ASN A 43 -8.74 29.55 -13.21
C ASN A 43 -9.71 28.85 -14.19
N ASP A 44 -9.38 27.65 -14.67
CA ASP A 44 -10.24 26.82 -15.54
C ASP A 44 -10.77 27.56 -16.79
N PHE A 45 -9.90 28.30 -17.48
CA PHE A 45 -10.30 28.96 -18.73
C PHE A 45 -10.61 27.91 -19.80
N LYS A 46 -11.77 28.04 -20.47
CA LYS A 46 -12.20 27.14 -21.54
C LYS A 46 -11.60 27.58 -22.87
N ASP A 47 -10.72 26.76 -23.45
CA ASP A 47 -10.19 26.96 -24.80
C ASP A 47 -10.73 25.91 -25.77
N ILE A 48 -11.06 26.29 -27.00
CA ILE A 48 -11.69 25.39 -27.99
C ILE A 48 -10.70 25.14 -29.14
N CYS A 49 -10.41 23.87 -29.43
CA CYS A 49 -9.39 23.44 -30.40
C CYS A 49 -9.53 24.09 -31.80
N ASN A 50 -10.74 24.08 -32.36
CA ASN A 50 -11.13 24.60 -33.69
C ASN A 50 -10.24 24.13 -34.88
N LYS A 51 -9.45 23.06 -34.72
CA LYS A 51 -8.59 22.51 -35.78
C LYS A 51 -9.40 21.74 -36.82
N ARG A 52 -8.84 21.64 -38.03
CA ARG A 52 -9.44 20.82 -39.10
C ARG A 52 -9.45 19.35 -38.70
N MET A 53 -10.57 18.69 -38.96
CA MET A 53 -10.72 17.25 -38.75
C MET A 53 -10.40 16.46 -40.03
N LEU A 54 -10.08 15.19 -39.85
CA LEU A 54 -9.89 14.21 -40.91
C LEU A 54 -10.96 13.12 -40.79
N ILE A 55 -11.33 12.54 -41.93
CA ILE A 55 -12.14 11.33 -42.01
C ILE A 55 -11.23 10.21 -42.49
N ASP A 56 -11.17 9.13 -41.72
CA ASP A 56 -10.53 7.88 -42.13
C ASP A 56 -11.39 7.21 -43.21
N LYS A 57 -10.82 6.95 -44.40
CA LYS A 57 -11.59 6.39 -45.53
C LYS A 57 -11.98 4.93 -45.33
N GLY A 58 -11.26 4.18 -44.49
CA GLY A 58 -11.55 2.77 -44.21
C GLY A 58 -12.64 2.59 -43.16
N THR A 59 -12.69 3.48 -42.17
CA THR A 59 -13.66 3.38 -41.06
C THR A 59 -14.80 4.40 -41.13
N GLY A 60 -14.67 5.44 -41.95
CA GLY A 60 -15.62 6.55 -42.04
C GLY A 60 -15.61 7.49 -40.83
N LYS A 61 -14.78 7.22 -39.81
CA LYS A 61 -14.76 8.02 -38.57
C LYS A 61 -14.03 9.34 -38.75
N GLU A 62 -14.62 10.37 -38.17
CA GLU A 62 -14.09 11.72 -38.14
C GLU A 62 -13.31 11.99 -36.86
N PHE A 63 -12.12 12.57 -36.95
CA PHE A 63 -11.28 12.85 -35.79
C PHE A 63 -10.40 14.08 -35.99
N CYS A 64 -9.96 14.68 -34.87
CA CYS A 64 -8.98 15.76 -34.87
C CYS A 64 -7.57 15.18 -34.60
N PRO A 65 -6.61 15.25 -35.55
CA PRO A 65 -5.28 14.69 -35.37
C PRO A 65 -4.51 15.29 -34.18
N GLN A 66 -4.71 16.59 -33.95
CA GLN A 66 -4.05 17.29 -32.84
C GLN A 66 -4.63 16.85 -31.49
N CYS A 67 -5.95 16.87 -31.31
CA CYS A 67 -6.58 16.41 -30.06
C CYS A 67 -6.28 14.95 -29.78
N GLN A 68 -6.30 14.08 -30.79
CA GLN A 68 -6.01 12.67 -30.60
C GLN A 68 -4.56 12.41 -30.16
N THR A 69 -3.62 13.25 -30.58
CA THR A 69 -2.22 13.15 -30.16
C THR A 69 -2.06 13.68 -28.73
N VAL A 70 -2.62 14.86 -28.45
CA VAL A 70 -2.61 15.47 -27.11
C VAL A 70 -3.27 14.55 -26.09
N GLU A 71 -4.42 13.96 -26.40
CA GLU A 71 -5.11 13.01 -25.50
C GLU A 71 -4.23 11.81 -25.14
N LYS A 72 -3.46 11.27 -26.09
CA LYS A 72 -2.54 10.16 -25.83
C LYS A 72 -1.35 10.58 -24.97
N GLU A 73 -0.80 11.77 -25.23
CA GLU A 73 0.28 12.34 -24.42
C GLU A 73 -0.19 12.64 -22.99
N ASP A 74 -1.38 13.22 -22.83
CA ASP A 74 -2.01 13.49 -21.54
C ASP A 74 -2.30 12.20 -20.76
N GLN A 75 -2.82 11.16 -21.42
CA GLN A 75 -3.01 9.84 -20.82
C GLN A 75 -1.70 9.22 -20.34
N GLN A 76 -0.64 9.33 -21.14
CA GLN A 76 0.69 8.84 -20.77
C GLN A 76 1.26 9.61 -19.58
N LEU A 77 1.18 10.94 -19.61
CA LEU A 77 1.64 11.81 -18.54
C LEU A 77 0.86 11.57 -17.24
N ALA A 78 -0.45 11.37 -17.32
CA ALA A 78 -1.29 11.03 -16.18
C ALA A 78 -0.86 9.71 -15.55
N LYS A 79 -0.57 8.69 -16.37
CA LYS A 79 -0.06 7.40 -15.89
C LYS A 79 1.30 7.52 -15.21
N GLU A 80 2.24 8.24 -15.83
CA GLU A 80 3.57 8.47 -15.23
C GLU A 80 3.49 9.27 -13.93
N THR A 81 2.63 10.29 -13.89
CA THR A 81 2.37 11.08 -12.68
C THR A 81 1.79 10.21 -11.57
N GLN A 82 0.85 9.32 -11.90
CA GLN A 82 0.28 8.38 -10.94
C GLN A 82 1.35 7.42 -10.38
N GLU A 83 2.22 6.86 -11.23
CA GLU A 83 3.33 5.99 -10.80
C GLU A 83 4.32 6.74 -9.89
N LEU A 84 4.63 8.00 -10.20
CA LEU A 84 5.48 8.85 -9.35
C LEU A 84 4.82 9.16 -8.00
N GLN A 85 3.51 9.45 -7.99
CA GLN A 85 2.75 9.67 -6.77
C GLN A 85 2.68 8.40 -5.90
N GLU A 86 2.49 7.22 -6.51
CA GLU A 86 2.53 5.94 -5.79
C GLU A 86 3.91 5.68 -5.18
N LYS A 87 4.99 5.90 -5.94
CA LYS A 87 6.37 5.83 -5.43
C LYS A 87 6.60 6.81 -4.29
N ALA A 88 6.13 8.05 -4.41
CA ALA A 88 6.26 9.07 -3.37
C ALA A 88 5.48 8.70 -2.10
N LYS A 89 4.27 8.13 -2.24
CA LYS A 89 3.48 7.60 -1.11
C LYS A 89 4.22 6.47 -0.40
N ILE A 90 4.83 5.53 -1.14
CA ILE A 90 5.63 4.44 -0.58
C ILE A 90 6.83 4.99 0.19
N ILE A 91 7.56 5.96 -0.37
CA ILE A 91 8.70 6.60 0.30
C ILE A 91 8.25 7.34 1.57
N LYS A 92 7.10 8.04 1.53
CA LYS A 92 6.55 8.70 2.70
C LYS A 92 6.18 7.71 3.79
N LEU A 93 5.48 6.62 3.44
CA LEU A 93 5.13 5.54 4.36
C LEU A 93 6.38 4.89 4.98
N PHE A 94 7.43 4.70 4.18
CA PHE A 94 8.72 4.20 4.64
C PHE A 94 9.37 5.15 5.67
N LYS A 95 9.34 6.46 5.42
CA LYS A 95 9.84 7.46 6.37
C LYS A 95 9.02 7.50 7.65
N ASP A 96 7.69 7.55 7.56
CA ASP A 96 6.79 7.57 8.72
C ASP A 96 6.96 6.30 9.60
N PHE A 97 7.28 5.17 8.96
CA PHE A 97 7.61 3.90 9.60
C PHE A 97 9.01 3.90 10.24
N GLU A 98 10.04 4.39 9.53
CA GLU A 98 11.43 4.46 9.99
C GLU A 98 11.67 5.49 11.09
N ASP A 99 10.91 6.59 11.09
CA ASP A 99 10.96 7.66 12.11
C ASP A 99 10.56 7.12 13.51
N GLY A 100 10.07 5.88 13.59
CA GLY A 100 9.98 5.12 14.84
C GLY A 100 8.73 5.40 15.66
N SER A 101 7.73 6.06 15.08
CA SER A 101 6.44 6.25 15.72
C SER A 101 5.64 4.95 15.87
N LEU A 102 5.93 3.93 15.05
CA LEU A 102 5.15 2.70 14.94
C LEU A 102 5.85 1.44 15.45
N ILE A 103 7.17 1.49 15.66
CA ILE A 103 7.96 0.31 16.03
C ILE A 103 9.03 0.63 17.07
N ASN A 104 9.22 -0.27 18.03
CA ASN A 104 10.34 -0.24 18.97
C ASN A 104 11.72 -0.27 18.25
N GLN A 105 12.72 0.44 18.79
CA GLN A 105 14.10 0.47 18.27
C GLN A 105 14.70 -0.92 17.99
N LYS A 106 14.35 -1.95 18.78
CA LYS A 106 14.84 -3.32 18.54
C LYS A 106 14.36 -3.89 17.20
N LEU A 107 13.07 -3.69 16.91
CA LEU A 107 12.45 -4.16 15.66
C LEU A 107 12.85 -3.29 14.46
N LYS A 108 13.31 -2.04 14.66
CA LYS A 108 13.90 -1.23 13.57
C LYS A 108 15.07 -1.94 12.88
N LYS A 109 15.79 -2.83 13.55
CA LYS A 109 16.88 -3.61 12.94
C LYS A 109 16.43 -4.97 12.42
N ALA A 110 15.20 -5.41 12.66
CA ALA A 110 14.71 -6.73 12.26
C ALA A 110 14.75 -6.94 10.73
N THR A 111 15.36 -8.05 10.31
CA THR A 111 15.40 -8.53 8.92
C THR A 111 15.33 -10.06 8.91
N PHE A 112 15.11 -10.67 7.74
CA PHE A 112 15.19 -12.13 7.61
C PHE A 112 16.61 -12.65 7.91
N GLN A 113 17.65 -11.89 7.55
CA GLN A 113 19.04 -12.30 7.71
C GLN A 113 19.47 -12.38 9.18
N ASN A 114 18.96 -11.48 10.03
CA ASN A 114 19.31 -11.46 11.45
C ASN A 114 18.30 -12.19 12.36
N TYR A 115 17.28 -12.83 11.78
CA TYR A 115 16.46 -13.81 12.48
C TYR A 115 17.15 -15.17 12.45
N VAL A 116 17.55 -15.65 13.64
CA VAL A 116 18.23 -16.93 13.84
C VAL A 116 17.25 -17.90 14.53
N PRO A 117 16.54 -18.75 13.77
CA PRO A 117 15.56 -19.68 14.35
C PRO A 117 16.26 -20.75 15.20
N PRO A 118 15.80 -21.00 16.44
CA PRO A 118 16.39 -22.02 17.32
C PRO A 118 15.83 -23.43 17.09
N SER A 119 14.73 -23.58 16.35
CA SER A 119 14.05 -24.86 16.11
C SER A 119 13.75 -25.06 14.62
N LYS A 120 13.47 -26.31 14.24
CA LYS A 120 13.03 -26.66 12.88
C LYS A 120 11.73 -25.93 12.52
N GLN A 121 10.74 -25.92 13.41
CA GLN A 121 9.46 -25.23 13.20
C GLN A 121 9.67 -23.73 12.92
N LEU A 122 10.54 -23.06 13.69
CA LEU A 122 10.81 -21.64 13.48
C LEU A 122 11.63 -21.37 12.21
N THR A 123 12.37 -22.38 11.72
CA THR A 123 13.04 -22.31 10.42
C THR A 123 12.01 -22.40 9.29
N GLU A 124 11.08 -23.35 9.36
CA GLU A 124 9.97 -23.50 8.41
C GLU A 124 9.08 -22.25 8.39
N ALA A 125 8.78 -21.68 9.57
CA ALA A 125 8.02 -20.43 9.67
C ALA A 125 8.73 -19.25 8.98
N LYS A 126 10.06 -19.14 9.14
CA LYS A 126 10.87 -18.15 8.43
C LYS A 126 10.81 -18.38 6.92
N GLU A 127 10.97 -19.62 6.46
CA GLU A 127 10.94 -19.99 5.04
C GLU A 127 9.58 -19.68 4.40
N ALA A 128 8.48 -19.98 5.09
CA ALA A 128 7.12 -19.63 4.69
C ALA A 128 6.94 -18.11 4.55
N CYS A 129 7.42 -17.32 5.53
CA CYS A 129 7.39 -15.86 5.47
C CYS A 129 8.22 -15.31 4.28
N GLU A 130 9.41 -15.87 4.04
CA GLU A 130 10.22 -15.48 2.89
C GLU A 130 9.55 -15.87 1.57
N GLN A 131 8.93 -17.05 1.50
CA GLN A 131 8.18 -17.52 0.34
C GLN A 131 7.00 -16.60 0.06
N TYR A 132 6.21 -16.24 1.07
CA TYR A 132 5.11 -15.29 0.95
C TYR A 132 5.56 -13.98 0.29
N VAL A 133 6.67 -13.40 0.77
CA VAL A 133 7.24 -12.17 0.18
C VAL A 133 7.75 -12.40 -1.25
N ARG A 134 8.36 -13.55 -1.52
CA ARG A 134 8.84 -13.94 -2.87
C ARG A 134 7.68 -14.04 -3.87
N THR A 135 6.54 -14.59 -3.46
CA THR A 135 5.37 -14.83 -4.31
C THR A 135 4.30 -13.74 -4.21
N PHE A 136 4.59 -12.63 -3.52
CA PHE A 136 3.62 -11.57 -3.24
C PHE A 136 3.02 -11.01 -4.55
N ASN A 137 1.68 -11.01 -4.63
CA ASN A 137 0.94 -10.53 -5.78
C ASN A 137 -0.15 -9.55 -5.35
N LYS A 138 -0.02 -8.27 -5.71
CA LYS A 138 -0.99 -7.21 -5.35
C LYS A 138 -2.45 -7.51 -5.75
N LYS A 139 -2.68 -8.37 -6.74
CA LYS A 139 -4.02 -8.71 -7.25
C LYS A 139 -4.67 -9.91 -6.58
N VAL A 140 -3.90 -10.73 -5.86
CA VAL A 140 -4.38 -11.94 -5.20
C VAL A 140 -4.03 -11.78 -3.72
N GLY A 141 -4.96 -11.19 -2.96
CA GLY A 141 -4.79 -10.99 -1.53
C GLY A 141 -4.68 -12.32 -0.81
N LYS A 142 -3.65 -12.45 0.03
CA LYS A 142 -3.46 -13.58 0.93
C LYS A 142 -3.13 -13.07 2.32
N ASN A 143 -3.72 -13.68 3.32
CA ASN A 143 -3.47 -13.32 4.70
C ASN A 143 -2.46 -14.29 5.31
N ILE A 144 -1.66 -13.79 6.26
CA ILE A 144 -0.74 -14.61 7.05
C ILE A 144 -1.06 -14.37 8.52
N MET A 145 -1.29 -15.42 9.28
CA MET A 145 -1.43 -15.35 10.74
C MET A 145 -0.24 -16.03 11.40
N LEU A 146 0.64 -15.25 12.02
CA LEU A 146 1.71 -15.78 12.87
C LEU A 146 1.19 -15.99 14.28
N VAL A 147 1.10 -17.24 14.74
CA VAL A 147 0.55 -17.61 16.05
C VAL A 147 1.57 -18.39 16.86
N GLY A 148 1.62 -18.19 18.19
CA GLY A 148 2.40 -19.05 19.08
C GLY A 148 3.00 -18.31 20.26
N ASP A 149 3.99 -18.91 20.92
CA ASP A 149 4.52 -18.44 22.20
C ASP A 149 5.21 -17.07 22.17
N TYR A 150 5.29 -16.42 23.33
CA TYR A 150 6.01 -15.16 23.48
C TYR A 150 7.49 -15.31 23.15
N GLY A 151 7.98 -14.36 22.34
CA GLY A 151 9.41 -14.28 22.02
C GLY A 151 9.90 -15.27 20.98
N THR A 152 9.02 -15.95 20.24
CA THR A 152 9.44 -16.81 19.11
C THR A 152 9.82 -16.04 17.85
N GLY A 153 9.55 -14.72 17.82
CA GLY A 153 10.00 -13.82 16.74
C GLY A 153 8.92 -13.42 15.74
N LYS A 154 7.63 -13.62 16.04
CA LYS A 154 6.51 -13.22 15.18
C LYS A 154 6.61 -11.77 14.69
N SER A 155 6.67 -10.80 15.60
CA SER A 155 6.82 -9.37 15.24
C SER A 155 8.11 -9.08 14.47
N HIS A 156 9.18 -9.86 14.69
CA HIS A 156 10.44 -9.72 13.95
C HIS A 156 10.27 -10.14 12.49
N LEU A 157 9.68 -11.33 12.26
CA LEU A 157 9.38 -11.81 10.90
C LEU A 157 8.35 -10.91 10.20
N ALA A 158 7.35 -10.42 10.94
CA ALA A 158 6.35 -9.48 10.44
C ALA A 158 7.00 -8.19 9.92
N VAL A 159 7.89 -7.57 10.72
CA VAL A 159 8.66 -6.38 10.29
C VAL A 159 9.62 -6.70 9.14
N ALA A 160 10.25 -7.88 9.14
CA ALA A 160 11.13 -8.31 8.06
C ALA A 160 10.36 -8.41 6.72
N MET A 161 9.16 -9.01 6.75
CA MET A 161 8.24 -9.05 5.60
C MET A 161 7.88 -7.65 5.13
N THR A 162 7.44 -6.77 6.04
CA THR A 162 7.08 -5.38 5.71
C THR A 162 8.21 -4.67 4.99
N LYS A 163 9.44 -4.72 5.52
CA LYS A 163 10.58 -4.05 4.91
C LYS A 163 10.92 -4.58 3.52
N GLU A 164 10.89 -5.89 3.35
CA GLU A 164 11.23 -6.51 2.08
C GLU A 164 10.16 -6.21 1.02
N LEU A 165 8.88 -6.17 1.40
CA LEU A 165 7.80 -5.70 0.54
C LEU A 165 8.00 -4.23 0.15
N MET A 166 8.32 -3.35 1.11
CA MET A 166 8.57 -1.94 0.84
C MET A 166 9.75 -1.72 -0.13
N ARG A 167 10.83 -2.49 0.01
CA ARG A 167 11.96 -2.46 -0.94
C ARG A 167 11.57 -2.81 -2.37
N ARG A 168 10.50 -3.59 -2.56
CA ARG A 168 9.94 -3.98 -3.85
C ARG A 168 8.90 -2.98 -4.39
N GLY A 169 8.71 -1.84 -3.73
CA GLY A 169 7.69 -0.86 -4.13
C GLY A 169 6.26 -1.29 -3.80
N VAL A 170 6.09 -2.16 -2.79
CA VAL A 170 4.78 -2.48 -2.22
C VAL A 170 4.48 -1.46 -1.13
N SER A 171 3.28 -0.88 -1.15
CA SER A 171 2.81 -0.04 -0.05
C SER A 171 2.44 -0.91 1.16
N ALA A 172 3.36 -1.02 2.12
CA ALA A 172 3.18 -1.82 3.32
C ALA A 172 3.27 -0.96 4.59
N CYS A 173 2.51 -1.32 5.62
CA CYS A 173 2.58 -0.69 6.94
C CYS A 173 2.56 -1.77 8.01
N PHE A 174 3.39 -1.61 9.04
CA PHE A 174 3.29 -2.38 10.27
C PHE A 174 2.88 -1.47 11.42
N ILE A 175 1.92 -1.95 12.21
CA ILE A 175 1.35 -1.25 13.35
C ILE A 175 0.90 -2.27 14.39
N THR A 176 1.18 -2.01 15.67
CA THR A 176 0.57 -2.82 16.75
C THR A 176 -0.89 -2.42 16.91
N GLU A 177 -1.73 -3.36 17.35
CA GLU A 177 -3.16 -3.09 17.63
C GLU A 177 -3.35 -1.87 18.56
N GLU A 178 -2.61 -1.81 19.67
CA GLU A 178 -2.65 -0.68 20.61
C GLU A 178 -2.29 0.66 19.94
N LYS A 179 -1.28 0.66 19.06
CA LYS A 179 -0.82 1.87 18.38
C LYS A 179 -1.81 2.33 17.32
N LEU A 180 -2.47 1.39 16.65
CA LEU A 180 -3.55 1.66 15.71
C LEU A 180 -4.68 2.43 16.40
N PHE A 181 -5.16 1.93 17.53
CA PHE A 181 -6.20 2.58 18.31
C PHE A 181 -5.76 3.94 18.88
N THR A 182 -4.51 4.05 19.32
CA THR A 182 -3.93 5.33 19.75
C THR A 182 -3.95 6.37 18.62
N LYS A 183 -3.57 5.97 17.40
CA LYS A 183 -3.58 6.85 16.22
C LYS A 183 -5.00 7.24 15.81
N LEU A 184 -5.96 6.32 15.83
CA LEU A 184 -7.37 6.60 15.57
C LEU A 184 -7.92 7.63 16.55
N LYS A 185 -7.69 7.45 17.86
CA LYS A 185 -8.13 8.43 18.89
C LYS A 185 -7.49 9.80 18.69
N ALA A 186 -6.22 9.86 18.26
CA ALA A 186 -5.54 11.11 18.01
C ALA A 186 -6.19 11.97 16.90
N THR A 187 -6.87 11.33 15.93
CA THR A 187 -7.59 12.04 14.85
C THR A 187 -8.78 12.87 15.34
N TYR A 188 -9.29 12.60 16.55
CA TYR A 188 -10.40 13.36 17.15
C TYR A 188 -9.95 14.70 17.75
N ASN A 189 -8.64 14.92 17.84
CA ASN A 189 -8.11 16.21 18.28
C ASN A 189 -8.37 17.27 17.19
N ARG A 190 -8.93 18.41 17.56
CA ARG A 190 -9.20 19.54 16.64
C ARG A 190 -7.93 20.07 15.94
N LYS A 191 -6.75 19.80 16.49
CA LYS A 191 -5.45 20.16 15.91
C LYS A 191 -4.81 19.02 15.10
N SER A 192 -5.50 17.89 14.92
CA SER A 192 -4.98 16.79 14.12
C SER A 192 -4.88 17.22 12.65
N GLU A 193 -3.73 16.94 12.04
CA GLU A 193 -3.50 17.15 10.61
C GLU A 193 -4.14 16.04 9.74
N MET A 194 -4.64 14.98 10.37
CA MET A 194 -5.25 13.83 9.72
C MET A 194 -6.58 13.49 10.38
N THR A 195 -7.61 13.29 9.55
CA THR A 195 -8.94 12.85 9.97
C THR A 195 -8.99 11.33 10.14
N GLU A 196 -10.01 10.84 10.84
CA GLU A 196 -10.25 9.39 10.96
C GLU A 196 -10.44 8.74 9.58
N ASP A 197 -11.26 9.36 8.73
CA ASP A 197 -11.57 8.85 7.39
C ASP A 197 -10.32 8.74 6.50
N GLU A 198 -9.43 9.72 6.55
CA GLU A 198 -8.16 9.68 5.82
C GLU A 198 -7.26 8.53 6.32
N LEU A 199 -7.19 8.31 7.64
CA LEU A 199 -6.41 7.22 8.21
C LEU A 199 -6.99 5.84 7.82
N LEU A 200 -8.31 5.67 7.94
CA LEU A 200 -9.00 4.43 7.56
C LEU A 200 -8.88 4.17 6.05
N THR A 201 -9.05 5.20 5.22
CA THR A 201 -8.86 5.13 3.78
C THR A 201 -7.42 4.77 3.41
N MET A 202 -6.43 5.31 4.13
CA MET A 202 -5.04 4.96 3.92
C MET A 202 -4.81 3.48 4.25
N LEU A 203 -5.23 3.02 5.44
CA LEU A 203 -5.05 1.65 5.89
C LEU A 203 -5.79 0.63 5.01
N SER A 204 -6.98 0.94 4.50
CA SER A 204 -7.72 0.07 3.59
C SER A 204 -7.07 -0.04 2.21
N LYS A 205 -6.48 1.06 1.71
CA LYS A 205 -5.89 1.13 0.36
C LYS A 205 -4.46 0.62 0.24
N MET A 206 -3.76 0.35 1.34
CA MET A 206 -2.40 -0.21 1.28
C MET A 206 -2.39 -1.60 0.67
N ASP A 207 -1.32 -1.92 -0.07
CA ASP A 207 -1.11 -3.23 -0.68
C ASP A 207 -1.00 -4.31 0.40
N CYS A 208 -0.30 -4.03 1.51
CA CYS A 208 -0.15 -4.93 2.65
C CYS A 208 -0.29 -4.18 3.97
N LEU A 209 -1.09 -4.69 4.91
CA LEU A 209 -1.16 -4.17 6.27
C LEU A 209 -0.70 -5.25 7.24
N VAL A 210 0.11 -4.88 8.22
CA VAL A 210 0.52 -5.77 9.29
C VAL A 210 -0.03 -5.26 10.61
N ILE A 211 -0.86 -6.08 11.25
CA ILE A 211 -1.44 -5.83 12.57
C ILE A 211 -0.74 -6.76 13.56
N ASP A 212 0.13 -6.17 14.39
CA ASP A 212 0.95 -6.90 15.35
C ASP A 212 0.26 -6.96 16.73
N ASP A 213 0.45 -8.10 17.40
CA ASP A 213 -0.01 -8.39 18.76
C ASP A 213 -1.53 -8.34 18.95
N LEU A 214 -2.23 -8.98 18.02
CA LEU A 214 -3.69 -9.06 17.98
C LEU A 214 -4.20 -9.88 19.17
N GLY A 215 -5.10 -9.28 19.94
CA GLY A 215 -5.72 -9.87 21.12
C GLY A 215 -4.98 -9.56 22.41
N ALA A 216 -3.99 -8.66 22.40
CA ALA A 216 -3.24 -8.25 23.60
C ALA A 216 -4.06 -7.37 24.57
N GLU A 217 -5.25 -6.93 24.15
CA GLU A 217 -6.15 -6.16 25.00
C GLU A 217 -6.68 -6.98 26.19
N LYS A 218 -6.66 -6.37 27.38
CA LYS A 218 -7.17 -7.00 28.60
C LYS A 218 -8.68 -7.14 28.54
N GLU A 219 -9.20 -8.19 29.17
CA GLU A 219 -10.62 -8.29 29.43
C GLU A 219 -11.10 -7.06 30.21
N PRO A 220 -12.25 -6.49 29.85
CA PRO A 220 -12.72 -5.27 30.48
C PRO A 220 -13.19 -5.54 31.92
N ASP A 221 -12.53 -4.92 32.89
CA ASP A 221 -12.84 -5.04 34.32
C ASP A 221 -14.00 -4.13 34.76
N ASP A 222 -14.35 -3.11 33.97
CA ASP A 222 -15.40 -2.14 34.27
C ASP A 222 -16.17 -1.66 33.01
N GLU A 223 -17.20 -0.86 33.22
CA GLU A 223 -18.08 -0.35 32.14
C GLU A 223 -17.34 0.58 31.16
N GLU A 224 -16.30 1.29 31.63
CA GLU A 224 -15.52 2.20 30.79
C GLU A 224 -14.59 1.43 29.87
N GLU A 225 -13.85 0.45 30.41
CA GLU A 225 -13.03 -0.47 29.64
C GLU A 225 -13.87 -1.28 28.65
N LEU A 226 -15.09 -1.70 29.03
CA LEU A 226 -16.01 -2.37 28.10
C LEU A 226 -16.40 -1.47 26.91
N LYS A 227 -16.62 -0.17 27.13
CA LYS A 227 -16.91 0.79 26.06
C LYS A 227 -15.69 0.98 25.14
N LYS A 228 -14.48 1.08 25.72
CA LYS A 228 -13.22 1.18 24.95
C LYS A 228 -13.00 -0.06 24.09
N HIS A 229 -13.18 -1.25 24.67
CA HIS A 229 -13.05 -2.52 23.97
C HIS A 229 -14.06 -2.65 22.83
N LYS A 230 -15.35 -2.36 23.06
CA LYS A 230 -16.37 -2.35 21.99
C LYS A 230 -16.05 -1.38 20.84
N TRP A 231 -15.52 -0.20 21.16
CA TRP A 231 -15.07 0.77 20.15
C TRP A 231 -13.88 0.24 19.35
N ALA A 232 -12.89 -0.35 20.03
CA ALA A 232 -11.69 -0.94 19.43
C ALA A 232 -12.07 -2.07 18.46
N GLN A 233 -12.89 -3.01 18.91
CA GLN A 233 -13.44 -4.11 18.14
C GLN A 233 -14.20 -3.63 16.89
N LYS A 234 -15.05 -2.59 17.04
CA LYS A 234 -15.77 -1.99 15.90
C LYS A 234 -14.80 -1.41 14.87
N LYS A 235 -13.77 -0.69 15.31
CA LYS A 235 -12.80 -0.06 14.41
C LYS A 235 -11.88 -1.07 13.74
N LEU A 236 -11.49 -2.12 14.46
CA LEU A 236 -10.73 -3.22 13.88
C LEU A 236 -11.55 -3.95 12.80
N PHE A 237 -12.83 -4.23 13.08
CA PHE A 237 -13.74 -4.81 12.09
C PHE A 237 -13.84 -3.96 10.82
N GLU A 238 -14.03 -2.65 10.96
CA GLU A 238 -14.12 -1.71 9.83
C GLU A 238 -12.87 -1.76 8.94
N ILE A 239 -11.68 -1.83 9.56
CA ILE A 239 -10.41 -1.94 8.83
C ILE A 239 -10.30 -3.29 8.13
N ILE A 240 -10.56 -4.39 8.81
CA ILE A 240 -10.40 -5.74 8.25
C ILE A 240 -11.41 -5.98 7.12
N ASP A 241 -12.68 -5.61 7.32
CA ASP A 241 -13.74 -5.79 6.32
C ASP A 241 -13.45 -4.96 5.05
N SER A 242 -12.91 -3.74 5.19
CA SER A 242 -12.47 -2.92 4.05
C SER A 242 -11.27 -3.51 3.27
N ARG A 243 -10.59 -4.51 3.85
CA ARG A 243 -9.39 -5.14 3.30
C ARG A 243 -9.61 -6.55 2.78
N ILE A 244 -10.86 -7.02 2.69
CA ILE A 244 -11.17 -8.31 2.06
C ILE A 244 -10.56 -8.38 0.65
N GLY A 245 -9.86 -9.48 0.35
CA GLY A 245 -9.15 -9.67 -0.92
C GLY A 245 -7.84 -8.89 -1.04
N ARG A 246 -7.35 -8.26 0.04
CA ARG A 246 -6.03 -7.61 0.13
C ARG A 246 -5.17 -8.31 1.18
N HIS A 247 -3.85 -8.14 1.05
CA HIS A 247 -2.90 -8.79 1.94
C HIS A 247 -2.93 -8.21 3.35
N THR A 248 -3.24 -9.02 4.35
CA THR A 248 -3.08 -8.63 5.76
C THR A 248 -2.28 -9.67 6.53
N ILE A 249 -1.25 -9.21 7.23
CA ILE A 249 -0.41 -10.05 8.08
C ILE A 249 -0.81 -9.76 9.52
N TYR A 250 -1.09 -10.80 10.28
CA TYR A 250 -1.46 -10.74 11.68
C TYR A 250 -0.40 -11.44 12.52
N THR A 251 -0.19 -10.97 13.73
CA THR A 251 0.54 -11.73 14.74
C THR A 251 -0.29 -11.82 16.02
N THR A 252 -0.22 -12.95 16.72
CA THR A 252 -0.90 -13.11 18.00
C THR A 252 -0.10 -14.04 18.93
N ASN A 253 -0.19 -13.79 20.23
CA ASN A 253 0.30 -14.71 21.26
C ASN A 253 -0.79 -15.67 21.76
N HIS A 254 -2.03 -15.51 21.31
CA HIS A 254 -3.16 -16.34 21.70
C HIS A 254 -3.33 -17.51 20.74
N ALA A 255 -3.74 -18.67 21.27
CA ALA A 255 -4.22 -19.75 20.42
C ALA A 255 -5.43 -19.27 19.60
N VAL A 256 -5.60 -19.81 18.40
CA VAL A 256 -6.72 -19.45 17.50
C VAL A 256 -8.08 -19.60 18.20
N THR A 257 -8.24 -20.62 19.05
CA THR A 257 -9.46 -20.83 19.83
C THR A 257 -9.73 -19.72 20.85
N ALA A 258 -8.67 -19.16 21.47
CA ALA A 258 -8.80 -18.04 22.40
C ALA A 258 -9.16 -16.74 21.66
N LEU A 259 -8.67 -16.55 20.43
CA LEU A 259 -9.08 -15.41 19.60
C LEU A 259 -10.58 -15.39 19.29
N TYR A 260 -11.23 -16.55 19.17
CA TYR A 260 -12.68 -16.63 19.02
C TYR A 260 -13.45 -16.12 20.25
N GLY A 261 -12.86 -16.23 21.44
CA GLY A 261 -13.45 -15.68 22.67
C GLY A 261 -13.27 -14.16 22.81
N ILE A 262 -12.12 -13.65 22.33
CA ILE A 262 -11.78 -12.22 22.37
C ILE A 262 -12.55 -11.43 21.30
N TYR A 263 -12.59 -11.96 20.08
CA TYR A 263 -13.21 -11.33 18.93
C TYR A 263 -14.54 -11.97 18.61
N ASN A 264 -15.55 -11.17 18.26
CA ASN A 264 -16.83 -11.73 17.81
C ASN A 264 -16.68 -12.53 16.50
N GLU A 265 -17.66 -13.38 16.22
CA GLU A 265 -17.72 -14.26 15.03
C GLU A 265 -17.47 -13.52 13.71
N ARG A 266 -17.88 -12.25 13.62
CA ARG A 266 -17.69 -11.44 12.40
C ARG A 266 -16.24 -11.07 12.18
N ILE A 267 -15.53 -10.63 13.21
CA ILE A 267 -14.10 -10.31 13.07
C ILE A 267 -13.31 -11.59 12.81
N PHE A 268 -13.61 -12.65 13.56
CA PHE A 268 -12.93 -13.93 13.42
C PHE A 268 -13.06 -14.48 11.98
N SER A 269 -14.27 -14.51 11.42
CA SER A 269 -14.50 -15.00 10.04
C SER A 269 -13.86 -14.14 8.95
N ARG A 270 -13.55 -12.86 9.22
CA ARG A 270 -12.80 -12.01 8.28
C ARG A 270 -11.29 -12.16 8.41
N ILE A 271 -10.79 -12.48 9.59
CA ILE A 271 -9.37 -12.74 9.83
C ILE A 271 -8.99 -14.14 9.35
N PHE A 272 -9.86 -15.13 9.56
CA PHE A 272 -9.65 -16.55 9.24
C PHE A 272 -10.56 -16.97 8.09
N ASP A 273 -10.41 -16.31 6.95
CA ASP A 273 -11.03 -16.75 5.70
C ASP A 273 -10.18 -17.83 5.00
N ASP A 274 -10.68 -18.37 3.89
CA ASP A 274 -10.00 -19.43 3.12
C ASP A 274 -8.63 -18.99 2.54
N GLU A 275 -8.35 -17.69 2.50
CA GLU A 275 -7.10 -17.11 2.00
C GLU A 275 -6.06 -16.88 3.10
N THR A 276 -6.38 -17.29 4.33
CA THR A 276 -5.53 -17.10 5.51
C THR A 276 -4.66 -18.32 5.79
N GLU A 277 -3.36 -18.15 5.59
CA GLU A 277 -2.36 -19.15 5.98
C GLU A 277 -1.92 -18.93 7.43
N VAL A 278 -2.17 -19.92 8.29
CA VAL A 278 -1.78 -19.91 9.70
C VAL A 278 -0.41 -20.57 9.86
N ILE A 279 0.54 -19.83 10.42
CA ILE A 279 1.91 -20.29 10.67
C ILE A 279 2.16 -20.33 12.17
N GLU A 280 2.34 -21.52 12.70
CA GLU A 280 2.66 -21.74 14.11
C GLU A 280 4.14 -21.49 14.40
N MET A 281 4.39 -20.75 15.47
CA MET A 281 5.70 -20.33 15.94
C MET A 281 5.81 -20.57 17.45
N ASN A 282 6.06 -21.82 17.85
CA ASN A 282 6.19 -22.23 19.24
C ASN A 282 7.66 -22.48 19.62
N GLY A 283 7.95 -22.36 20.91
CA GLY A 283 9.28 -22.65 21.47
C GLY A 283 9.86 -21.55 22.35
N ASN A 284 11.13 -21.72 22.71
CA ASN A 284 11.76 -20.93 23.76
C ASN A 284 11.82 -19.43 23.42
N ASN A 285 11.57 -18.61 24.44
CA ASN A 285 11.48 -17.17 24.32
C ASN A 285 12.86 -16.55 23.98
N TYR A 286 13.02 -16.07 22.75
CA TYR A 286 14.24 -15.41 22.26
C TYR A 286 14.64 -14.18 23.08
N ARG A 287 13.68 -13.54 23.77
CA ARG A 287 13.96 -12.37 24.65
C ARG A 287 14.70 -12.78 25.93
N LEU A 288 14.63 -14.06 26.33
CA LEU A 288 15.23 -14.58 27.55
C LEU A 288 16.61 -15.21 27.36
N ARG A 289 17.00 -15.54 26.11
CA ARG A 289 18.29 -16.15 25.76
C ARG A 289 19.53 -15.42 26.28
N ARG A 290 19.45 -14.11 26.53
CA ARG A 290 20.55 -13.31 27.07
C ARG A 290 20.73 -13.50 28.58
N PHE A 291 19.64 -13.72 29.30
CA PHE A 291 19.64 -14.00 30.74
C PHE A 291 20.10 -15.43 31.04
N GLU A 292 19.71 -16.39 30.19
CA GLU A 292 20.13 -17.80 30.35
C GLU A 292 21.65 -17.97 30.13
N LYS A 293 22.24 -17.24 29.16
CA LYS A 293 23.69 -17.25 28.92
C LYS A 293 24.52 -16.60 30.03
N GLU A 294 23.94 -15.69 30.81
CA GLU A 294 24.63 -15.07 31.95
C GLU A 294 24.68 -16.01 33.17
N GLN A 295 23.70 -16.91 33.32
CA GLN A 295 23.68 -17.91 34.39
C GLN A 295 24.55 -19.14 34.12
N GLU A 296 24.81 -19.50 32.86
CA GLU A 296 25.76 -20.56 32.50
C GLU A 296 27.23 -20.20 32.73
N ILE A 297 27.54 -18.93 33.04
CA ILE A 297 28.91 -18.44 33.27
C ILE A 297 29.24 -18.34 34.78
N GLU A 298 28.26 -18.54 35.68
CA GLU A 298 28.45 -18.49 37.14
C GLU A 298 28.58 -19.87 37.82
N PHE A 299 28.88 -20.94 37.07
CA PHE A 299 29.20 -22.27 37.63
C PHE A 299 30.54 -22.81 37.10
#